data_AF-A0AAW0Q6E5-F1
#
_entry.id   AF-A0AAW0Q6E5-F1
#
_cell.length_a   1.000
_cell.length_b   1.000
_cell.length_c   1.000
_cell.angle_alpha   90.00
_cell.angle_beta   90.00
_cell.angle_gamma   90.00
#
_symmetry.space_group_name_H-M   'P 1'
#
loop_
_entity.id
_entity.type
_entity.pdbx_description
1 polymer ?
#
loop_
_entity_poly.entity_id
_entity_poly.type
_entity_poly.pdbx_seq_one_letter_code
_entity_poly.pdbx_strand_id
1 'polypeptide(L)'
;MWPLSRDLVAWVTAGFLHIPHAEDIPNTVTVGNGGGVLLRPHNYFNEDPSIESPDSVYLEPGSESSCESNRMACVSEESCAPPPQHFSYNGFDSVTHFYQPAQVLCVRDLL
;
A
#
# COMPACT_ATOMS: atom_id res chain seq x y z
N MET A 1 39.56 2.18 22.18
CA MET A 1 38.87 2.95 21.12
C MET A 1 38.46 1.96 20.04
N TRP A 2 37.16 1.65 19.90
CA TRP A 2 36.69 0.74 18.85
C TRP A 2 36.87 1.40 17.48
N PRO A 3 37.28 0.67 16.42
CA PRO A 3 37.40 1.25 15.10
C PRO A 3 36.01 1.58 14.54
N LEU A 4 35.84 2.84 14.11
CA LEU A 4 34.57 3.47 13.75
C LEU A 4 34.03 3.06 12.36
N SER A 5 34.72 2.20 11.62
CA SER A 5 34.36 1.92 10.22
C SER A 5 34.61 0.45 9.89
N ARG A 6 33.60 -0.37 10.19
CA ARG A 6 33.54 -1.78 9.81
C ARG A 6 32.16 -2.07 9.23
N ASP A 7 32.10 -3.08 8.38
CA ASP A 7 30.82 -3.58 7.90
C ASP A 7 30.05 -4.20 9.09
N LEU A 8 28.76 -3.90 9.19
CA LEU A 8 27.91 -4.26 10.31
C LEU A 8 26.73 -5.09 9.82
N VAL A 9 26.39 -6.12 10.59
CA VAL A 9 25.20 -6.95 10.37
C VAL A 9 24.32 -6.87 11.60
N ALA A 10 23.04 -6.54 11.41
CA ALA A 10 22.03 -6.56 12.46
C ALA A 10 21.26 -7.89 12.42
N TRP A 11 21.11 -8.53 13.58
CA TRP A 11 20.32 -9.74 13.76
C TRP A 11 19.14 -9.41 14.68
N VAL A 12 17.92 -9.63 14.21
CA VAL A 12 16.68 -9.28 14.94
C VAL A 12 15.79 -10.51 15.05
N THR A 13 15.23 -10.72 16.23
CA THR A 13 14.22 -11.76 16.50
C THR A 13 12.93 -11.09 16.98
N ALA A 14 11.83 -11.34 16.28
CA ALA A 14 10.48 -10.88 16.66
C ALA A 14 9.58 -12.11 16.89
N GLY A 15 8.75 -12.07 17.93
CA GLY A 15 7.86 -13.16 18.30
C GLY A 15 6.94 -12.78 19.46
N PHE A 16 6.01 -13.67 19.80
CA PHE A 16 5.03 -13.47 20.87
C PHE A 16 4.68 -14.81 21.54
N LEU A 17 4.15 -14.75 22.76
CA LEU A 17 3.54 -15.90 23.43
C LEU A 17 2.11 -16.08 22.93
N HIS A 18 1.80 -17.23 22.34
CA HIS A 18 0.43 -17.58 21.95
C HIS A 18 -0.14 -18.59 22.96
N ILE A 19 -1.17 -18.17 23.71
CA ILE A 19 -2.02 -19.07 24.49
C ILE A 19 -3.32 -19.20 23.70
N PRO A 20 -3.58 -20.35 23.04
CA PRO A 20 -4.76 -20.51 22.21
C PRO A 20 -6.05 -20.33 23.02
N HIS A 21 -7.06 -19.73 22.40
CA HIS A 21 -8.38 -19.51 22.99
C HIS A 21 -9.51 -19.82 22.00
N ALA A 22 -10.76 -19.70 22.44
CA ALA A 22 -11.92 -20.19 21.69
C ALA A 22 -12.06 -19.51 20.32
N GLU A 23 -11.70 -18.25 20.22
CA GLU A 23 -11.75 -17.44 19.00
C GLU A 23 -10.67 -17.80 17.97
N ASP A 24 -9.71 -18.68 18.30
CA ASP A 24 -8.70 -19.20 17.34
C ASP A 24 -9.23 -20.35 16.46
N ILE A 25 -10.49 -20.75 16.63
CA ILE A 25 -11.12 -21.81 15.83
C ILE A 25 -12.03 -21.17 14.76
N PRO A 26 -11.93 -21.56 13.47
CA PRO A 26 -11.11 -22.64 12.91
C PRO A 26 -9.66 -22.25 12.60
N ASN A 27 -9.34 -20.95 12.56
CA ASN A 27 -8.01 -20.42 12.29
C ASN A 27 -7.73 -19.26 13.22
N THR A 28 -6.48 -19.15 13.67
CA THR A 28 -5.97 -17.96 14.35
C THR A 28 -6.08 -16.74 13.44
N VAL A 29 -6.53 -15.62 14.01
CA VAL A 29 -6.71 -14.37 13.27
C VAL A 29 -5.40 -13.62 13.08
N THR A 30 -5.30 -12.77 12.06
CA THR A 30 -4.08 -11.96 11.81
C THR A 30 -4.02 -10.70 12.67
N VAL A 31 -5.17 -10.18 13.10
CA VAL A 31 -5.27 -8.95 13.89
C VAL A 31 -4.55 -9.13 15.22
N GLY A 32 -3.56 -8.27 15.50
CA GLY A 32 -2.77 -8.32 16.73
C GLY A 32 -1.65 -9.37 16.76
N ASN A 33 -1.64 -10.32 15.82
CA ASN A 33 -0.63 -11.38 15.72
C ASN A 33 0.54 -11.03 14.78
N GLY A 34 0.61 -9.79 14.31
CA GLY A 34 1.75 -9.27 13.55
C GLY A 34 2.98 -9.06 14.43
N GLY A 35 4.12 -9.62 14.04
CA GLY A 35 5.43 -9.36 14.65
C GLY A 35 6.39 -8.79 13.62
N GLY A 36 7.20 -7.79 13.99
CA GLY A 36 8.16 -7.19 13.07
C GLY A 36 8.93 -6.03 13.69
N VAL A 37 9.78 -5.42 12.88
CA VAL A 37 10.53 -4.20 13.23
C VAL A 37 10.45 -3.21 12.10
N LEU A 38 10.62 -1.93 12.42
CA LEU A 38 10.69 -0.84 11.47
C LEU A 38 12.10 -0.24 11.50
N LEU A 39 12.75 -0.18 10.34
CA LEU A 39 13.95 0.62 10.15
C LEU A 39 13.52 2.02 9.74
N ARG A 40 13.86 3.01 10.56
CA ARG A 40 13.46 4.41 10.34
C ARG A 40 14.69 5.30 10.19
N PRO A 41 14.68 6.25 9.25
CA PRO A 41 15.71 7.27 9.18
C PRO A 41 15.84 8.00 10.52
N HIS A 42 17.07 8.22 10.99
CA HIS A 42 17.35 9.00 12.19
C HIS A 42 18.54 9.92 11.93
N ASN A 43 18.26 11.21 11.73
CA ASN A 43 19.23 12.22 11.27
C ASN A 43 19.94 11.82 9.97
N TYR A 44 19.27 11.07 9.10
CA TYR A 44 19.79 10.66 7.80
C TYR A 44 19.46 11.69 6.70
N PHE A 45 18.26 12.25 6.75
CA PHE A 45 17.80 13.32 5.87
C PHE A 45 17.80 14.67 6.60
N ASN A 46 17.85 15.77 5.85
CA ASN A 46 17.75 17.14 6.39
C ASN A 46 16.30 17.52 6.74
N GLU A 47 15.32 16.87 6.12
CA GLU A 47 13.88 17.05 6.32
C GLU A 47 13.12 15.75 6.03
N ASP A 48 11.80 15.73 6.22
CA ASP A 48 10.97 14.56 5.92
C ASP A 48 10.92 14.32 4.40
N PRO A 49 11.39 13.17 3.88
CA PRO A 49 11.34 12.89 2.45
C PRO A 49 9.92 12.83 1.88
N SER A 50 8.87 12.71 2.71
CA SER A 50 7.49 12.73 2.26
C SER A 50 7.03 14.10 1.74
N ILE A 51 7.76 15.18 2.06
CA ILE A 51 7.41 16.55 1.61
C ILE A 51 7.49 16.72 0.09
N GLU A 52 8.38 15.97 -0.57
CA GLU A 52 8.56 15.95 -2.03
C GLU A 52 7.69 14.88 -2.71
N SER A 53 6.67 14.36 -2.02
CA SER A 53 5.76 13.37 -2.61
C SER A 53 4.99 13.99 -3.79
N PRO A 54 4.97 13.36 -4.98
CA PRO A 54 4.13 13.80 -6.10
C PRO A 54 2.64 13.63 -5.83
N ASP A 55 2.28 12.90 -4.76
CA ASP A 55 0.92 12.70 -4.27
C ASP A 55 0.58 13.63 -3.08
N SER A 56 1.49 14.54 -2.71
CA SER A 56 1.21 15.56 -1.69
C SER A 56 0.09 16.51 -2.17
N VAL A 57 -0.79 16.91 -1.24
CA VAL A 57 -1.90 17.82 -1.53
C VAL A 57 -1.90 18.95 -0.52
N TYR A 58 -1.89 20.18 -1.02
CA TYR A 58 -2.05 21.40 -0.25
C TYR A 58 -3.20 22.21 -0.87
N LEU A 59 -4.16 22.62 -0.04
CA LEU A 59 -5.36 23.34 -0.48
C LEU A 59 -5.39 24.73 0.15
N GLU A 60 -5.41 25.75 -0.69
CA GLU A 60 -5.69 27.11 -0.26
C GLU A 60 -7.21 27.33 -0.23
N PRO A 61 -7.74 28.13 0.70
CA PRO A 61 -9.16 28.45 0.72
C PRO A 61 -9.62 29.02 -0.64
N GLY A 62 -10.66 28.43 -1.23
CA GLY A 62 -11.18 28.81 -2.54
C GLY A 62 -10.62 28.04 -3.74
N SER A 63 -9.67 27.12 -3.54
CA SER A 63 -9.09 26.28 -4.61
C SER A 63 -9.63 24.84 -4.64
N GLU A 64 -10.71 24.57 -3.90
CA GLU A 64 -11.22 23.22 -3.65
C GLU A 64 -11.70 22.51 -4.92
N SER A 65 -12.21 23.27 -5.91
CA SER A 65 -12.84 22.72 -7.12
C SER A 65 -11.95 22.70 -8.37
N SER A 66 -10.76 23.32 -8.33
CA SER A 66 -9.90 23.40 -9.53
C SER A 66 -8.93 22.22 -9.57
N CYS A 67 -9.00 21.41 -10.63
CA CYS A 67 -8.07 20.30 -10.88
C CYS A 67 -6.62 20.77 -11.09
N GLU A 68 -6.41 22.02 -11.54
CA GLU A 68 -5.07 22.60 -11.72
C GLU A 68 -4.33 22.79 -10.38
N SER A 69 -5.05 23.20 -9.34
CA SER A 69 -4.49 23.48 -8.01
C SER A 69 -4.73 22.37 -6.99
N ASN A 70 -5.77 21.55 -7.19
CA ASN A 70 -6.17 20.47 -6.29
C ASN A 70 -6.31 19.17 -7.10
N ARG A 71 -5.31 18.28 -7.01
CA ARG A 71 -5.40 16.97 -7.67
C ARG A 71 -6.57 16.12 -7.21
N MET A 72 -7.08 16.31 -6.00
CA MET A 72 -8.28 15.60 -5.52
C MET A 72 -9.54 16.05 -6.26
N ALA A 73 -9.58 17.29 -6.78
CA ALA A 73 -10.69 17.76 -7.62
C ALA A 73 -10.71 17.09 -9.00
N CYS A 74 -9.58 16.56 -9.47
CA CYS A 74 -9.51 15.82 -10.72
C CYS A 74 -10.18 14.44 -10.64
N VAL A 75 -10.35 13.87 -9.45
CA VAL A 75 -10.82 12.48 -9.29
C VAL A 75 -12.21 12.27 -9.90
N SER A 76 -13.10 13.26 -9.81
CA SER A 76 -14.44 13.17 -10.41
C SER A 76 -14.44 13.15 -11.94
N GLU A 77 -13.37 13.60 -12.59
CA GLU A 77 -13.27 13.66 -14.04
C GLU A 77 -12.30 12.61 -14.60
N GLU A 78 -11.21 12.34 -13.90
CA GLU A 78 -10.08 11.53 -14.40
C GLU A 78 -10.05 10.09 -13.86
N SER A 79 -11.00 9.71 -13.02
CA SER A 79 -11.03 8.35 -12.49
C SER A 79 -11.31 7.34 -13.61
N CYS A 80 -10.44 6.34 -13.70
CA CYS A 80 -10.63 5.19 -14.56
C CYS A 80 -10.54 3.93 -13.72
N ALA A 81 -11.42 2.97 -13.99
CA ALA A 81 -11.31 1.64 -13.44
C ALA A 81 -11.07 0.65 -14.58
N PRO A 82 -10.04 -0.21 -14.49
CA PRO A 82 -10.04 -1.40 -15.33
C PRO A 82 -11.26 -2.26 -14.95
N PRO A 83 -11.83 -3.02 -15.91
CA PRO A 83 -12.90 -3.94 -15.57
C PRO A 83 -12.36 -4.96 -14.55
N PRO A 84 -13.18 -5.37 -13.57
CA PRO A 84 -12.74 -6.33 -12.58
C PRO A 84 -12.33 -7.62 -13.29
N GLN A 85 -11.08 -8.03 -13.08
CA GLN A 85 -10.63 -9.31 -13.59
C GLN A 85 -11.33 -10.43 -12.81
N HIS A 86 -11.70 -11.50 -13.51
CA HIS A 86 -12.15 -12.70 -12.85
C HIS A 86 -11.01 -13.26 -12.00
N PHE A 87 -11.27 -13.43 -10.70
CA PHE A 87 -10.33 -14.09 -9.81
C PHE A 87 -10.04 -15.51 -10.33
N SER A 88 -8.77 -15.82 -10.55
CA SER A 88 -8.31 -17.17 -10.87
C SER A 88 -7.56 -17.75 -9.67
N TYR A 89 -7.89 -18.99 -9.34
CA TYR A 89 -7.19 -19.76 -8.32
C TYR A 89 -6.57 -20.99 -8.97
N ASN A 90 -5.26 -20.96 -9.14
CA ASN A 90 -4.51 -22.05 -9.73
C ASN A 90 -4.18 -23.10 -8.66
N GLY A 91 -5.23 -23.66 -8.03
CA GLY A 91 -5.10 -24.80 -7.12
C GLY A 91 -4.41 -26.02 -7.79
N PHE A 92 -4.46 -27.18 -7.15
CA PHE A 92 -3.47 -28.23 -7.42
C PHE A 92 -3.66 -29.10 -8.68
N ASP A 93 -4.71 -28.93 -9.52
CA ASP A 93 -4.71 -29.51 -10.88
C ASP A 93 -5.73 -28.83 -11.82
N SER A 94 -5.22 -28.34 -12.97
CA SER A 94 -5.87 -27.70 -14.14
C SER A 94 -6.50 -26.29 -13.97
N VAL A 95 -6.21 -25.42 -14.96
CA VAL A 95 -6.69 -24.04 -15.06
C VAL A 95 -7.55 -23.89 -16.33
N THR A 96 -8.73 -23.30 -16.21
CA THR A 96 -9.49 -22.78 -17.36
C THR A 96 -9.40 -21.25 -17.38
N HIS A 97 -8.84 -20.69 -18.45
CA HIS A 97 -8.77 -19.25 -18.70
C HIS A 97 -9.91 -18.84 -19.64
N PHE A 98 -10.66 -17.80 -19.24
CA PHE A 98 -11.56 -17.09 -20.16
C PHE A 98 -10.92 -15.75 -20.52
N TYR A 99 -10.55 -15.58 -21.79
CA TYR A 99 -10.08 -14.32 -22.32
C TYR A 99 -11.29 -13.42 -22.57
N GLN A 100 -11.31 -12.24 -21.96
CA GLN A 100 -12.22 -11.15 -22.29
C GLN A 100 -11.39 -9.95 -22.72
N PRO A 101 -11.72 -9.28 -23.85
CA PRO A 101 -11.12 -8.00 -24.17
C PRO A 101 -11.59 -6.98 -23.11
N ALA A 102 -10.66 -6.53 -22.28
CA ALA A 102 -10.90 -5.51 -21.26
C ALA A 102 -10.86 -4.12 -21.90
N GLN A 103 -11.94 -3.35 -21.78
CA GLN A 103 -11.93 -1.92 -22.07
C GLN A 103 -11.89 -1.16 -20.75
N VAL A 104 -10.93 -0.26 -20.60
CA VAL A 104 -10.86 0.66 -19.44
C VAL A 104 -12.07 1.59 -19.52
N LEU A 105 -12.80 1.72 -18.42
CA LEU A 105 -13.89 2.68 -18.28
C LEU A 105 -13.38 3.89 -17.51
N CYS A 106 -13.25 5.01 -18.21
CA CYS A 106 -12.92 6.30 -17.62
C CYS A 106 -14.17 7.17 -17.50
N VAL A 107 -14.23 8.01 -16.47
CA VAL A 107 -15.33 8.96 -16.29
C VAL A 107 -15.41 9.95 -17.47
N ARG A 108 -14.26 10.35 -18.04
CA ARG A 108 -14.21 11.18 -19.26
C ARG A 108 -14.85 10.55 -20.50
N ASP A 109 -14.94 9.22 -20.57
CA ASP A 109 -15.47 8.49 -21.72
C ASP A 109 -17.00 8.25 -21.62
N LEU A 110 -17.63 8.65 -20.51
CA LEU A 110 -19.06 8.46 -20.21
C LEU A 110 -19.90 9.73 -20.42
N LEU A 111 -19.28 10.86 -20.76
CA LEU A 111 -19.89 12.16 -21.05
C LEU A 111 -19.75 12.51 -22.53
#